data_AF-A0A380E407-F1
#
_entry.id   AF-A0A380E407-F1
#
_cell.length_a   1.000
_cell.length_b   1.000
_cell.length_c   1.000
_cell.angle_alpha   90.00
_cell.angle_beta   90.00
_cell.angle_gamma   90.00
#
_symmetry.space_group_name_H-M   'P 1'
#
loop_
_entity.id
_entity.type
_entity.pdbx_description
1 polymer ?
#
loop_
_entity_poly.entity_id
_entity_poly.type
_entity_poly.pdbx_seq_one_letter_code
_entity_poly.pdbx_strand_id
1 'polypeptide(L)'
;MGRQAFEFGLRPKDQFKVMQHFDLNTNHLEVLNRLYTPLIGTQAVGLYHFMTQFVKESHNETLILSHYIFMNELKINLLEFRQQMDLLEAIGLLKAFVKHDEQETQFVYQLIQPPSAHLFLMIQCCQSFYIVKSSIVDFMS
;
A
#
# COMPACT_ATOMS: atom_id res chain seq x y z
N MET A 1 -11.95 -14.47 -2.07
CA MET A 1 -11.53 -13.48 -3.10
C MET A 1 -11.89 -12.09 -2.59
N GLY A 2 -10.94 -11.36 -2.02
CA GLY A 2 -11.17 -9.97 -1.63
C GLY A 2 -11.20 -9.13 -2.89
N ARG A 3 -12.35 -8.52 -3.21
CA ARG A 3 -12.44 -7.55 -4.31
C ARG A 3 -11.51 -6.40 -3.95
N GLN A 4 -10.44 -6.23 -4.71
CA GLN A 4 -9.47 -5.16 -4.49
C GLN A 4 -10.18 -3.81 -4.65
N ALA A 5 -9.80 -2.84 -3.83
CA ALA A 5 -10.30 -1.47 -3.90
C ALA A 5 -10.22 -0.86 -5.31
N PHE A 6 -9.29 -1.37 -6.11
CA PHE A 6 -9.03 -1.06 -7.50
C PHE A 6 -10.25 -1.18 -8.44
N GLU A 7 -11.17 -2.13 -8.21
CA GLU A 7 -12.31 -2.38 -9.11
C GLU A 7 -13.47 -1.39 -8.91
N PHE A 8 -13.49 -0.71 -7.76
CA PHE A 8 -14.44 0.35 -7.46
C PHE A 8 -13.86 1.67 -7.96
N GLY A 9 -14.52 2.32 -8.92
CA GLY A 9 -14.07 3.59 -9.51
C GLY A 9 -13.79 4.66 -8.45
N LEU A 10 -12.52 4.80 -8.07
CA LEU A 10 -12.02 5.77 -7.10
C LEU A 10 -12.37 7.19 -7.59
N ARG A 11 -13.07 7.99 -6.78
CA ARG A 11 -13.32 9.40 -7.08
C ARG A 11 -12.55 10.29 -6.09
N PRO A 12 -12.13 11.50 -6.50
CA PRO A 12 -11.40 12.42 -5.63
C PRO A 12 -12.12 12.78 -4.33
N LYS A 13 -13.45 12.68 -4.35
CA LYS A 13 -14.36 13.00 -3.23
C LYS A 13 -14.66 11.81 -2.33
N ASP A 14 -14.21 10.60 -2.67
CA ASP A 14 -14.44 9.45 -1.80
C ASP A 14 -13.61 9.60 -0.52
N GLN A 15 -14.19 9.16 0.59
CA GLN A 15 -13.59 9.29 1.90
C GLN A 15 -12.58 8.17 2.13
N PHE A 16 -11.49 8.48 2.84
CA PHE A 16 -10.51 7.46 3.23
C PHE A 16 -10.16 7.51 4.71
N LYS A 17 -9.79 6.34 5.24
CA LYS A 17 -9.23 6.16 6.57
C LYS A 17 -7.89 5.45 6.45
N VAL A 18 -6.85 5.95 7.11
CA VAL A 18 -5.55 5.28 7.18
C VAL A 18 -5.48 4.52 8.50
N MET A 19 -4.97 3.30 8.49
CA MET A 19 -4.73 2.51 9.70
C MET A 19 -3.29 2.00 9.71
N GLN A 20 -2.60 2.18 10.83
CA GLN A 20 -1.24 1.69 11.05
C GLN A 20 -1.21 0.97 12.40
N HIS A 21 -0.64 -0.23 12.43
CA HIS A 21 -0.61 -1.10 13.62
C HIS A 21 0.79 -1.22 14.24
N PHE A 22 1.73 -0.36 13.85
CA PHE A 22 3.13 -0.43 14.23
C PHE A 22 3.72 0.99 14.32
N ASP A 23 4.84 1.14 15.01
CA ASP A 23 5.59 2.39 15.05
C ASP A 23 6.75 2.35 14.05
N LEU A 24 6.79 3.33 13.15
CA LEU A 24 7.90 3.47 12.21
C LEU A 24 9.15 3.96 12.96
N ASN A 25 10.11 3.06 13.14
CA ASN A 25 11.43 3.40 13.65
C ASN A 25 12.35 3.92 12.52
N THR A 26 13.35 4.72 12.85
CA THR A 26 14.34 5.29 11.91
C THR A 26 15.02 4.23 11.06
N ASN A 27 15.29 3.05 11.61
CA ASN A 27 15.88 1.92 10.87
C ASN A 27 14.97 1.41 9.75
N HIS A 28 13.65 1.41 9.95
CA HIS A 28 12.70 1.01 8.91
C HIS A 28 12.63 2.04 7.79
N LEU A 29 12.77 3.33 8.12
CA LEU A 29 12.85 4.41 7.14
C LEU A 29 14.14 4.34 6.33
N GLU A 30 15.27 3.99 6.94
CA GLU A 30 16.53 3.78 6.21
C GLU A 30 16.42 2.62 5.22
N VAL A 31 15.81 1.51 5.65
CA VAL A 31 15.52 0.34 4.80
C VAL A 31 14.62 0.72 3.63
N LEU A 32 13.53 1.46 3.88
CA LEU A 32 12.64 2.00 2.84
C LEU A 32 13.43 2.84 1.83
N ASN A 33 14.22 3.80 2.32
CA ASN A 33 14.95 4.71 1.45
C ASN A 33 16.06 4.04 0.64
N ARG A 34 16.73 3.02 1.21
CA ARG A 34 17.90 2.39 0.58
C ARG A 34 17.55 1.21 -0.32
N LEU A 35 16.49 0.48 0.01
CA LEU A 35 16.08 -0.73 -0.72
C LEU A 35 14.82 -0.50 -1.56
N TYR A 36 13.82 0.21 -1.05
CA TYR A 36 12.53 0.35 -1.73
C TYR A 36 12.53 1.53 -2.71
N THR A 37 13.13 2.67 -2.38
CA THR A 37 13.24 3.81 -3.32
C THR A 37 13.78 3.45 -4.71
N PRO A 38 14.85 2.66 -4.88
CA PRO A 38 15.30 2.26 -6.23
C PRO A 38 14.37 1.25 -6.93
N LEU A 39 13.48 0.57 -6.21
CA LEU A 39 12.54 -0.41 -6.77
C LEU A 39 11.21 0.23 -7.19
N ILE A 40 10.61 1.05 -6.33
CA ILE A 40 9.27 1.64 -6.54
C ILE A 40 9.32 3.13 -6.91
N GLY A 41 10.48 3.77 -6.80
CA GLY A 41 10.66 5.20 -7.04
C GLY A 41 10.35 6.08 -5.83
N THR A 42 10.82 7.33 -5.88
CA THR A 42 10.65 8.32 -4.82
C THR A 42 9.20 8.74 -4.61
N GLN A 43 8.37 8.71 -5.65
CA GLN A 43 6.96 9.11 -5.60
C GLN A 43 6.14 8.17 -4.70
N ALA A 44 6.29 6.85 -4.86
CA ALA A 44 5.61 5.86 -4.04
C ALA A 44 6.06 5.93 -2.56
N VAL A 45 7.36 6.11 -2.32
CA VAL A 45 7.90 6.26 -0.96
C VAL A 45 7.39 7.55 -0.30
N GLY A 46 7.34 8.65 -1.07
CA GLY A 46 6.78 9.92 -0.61
C GLY A 46 5.30 9.80 -0.24
N LEU A 47 4.50 9.13 -1.08
CA LEU A 47 3.09 8.85 -0.79
C LEU A 47 2.94 8.03 0.49
N TYR A 48 3.71 6.95 0.65
CA TYR A 48 3.70 6.14 1.88
C TYR A 48 4.02 6.97 3.12
N HIS A 49 5.07 7.80 3.06
CA HIS A 49 5.45 8.66 4.17
C HIS A 49 4.35 9.68 4.51
N PHE A 50 3.73 10.28 3.49
CA PHE A 50 2.62 11.19 3.67
C PHE A 50 1.41 10.51 4.33
N MET A 51 1.05 9.30 3.92
CA MET A 51 -0.03 8.52 4.54
C MET A 51 0.20 8.24 6.04
N THR A 52 1.45 8.05 6.47
CA THR A 52 1.78 7.81 7.89
C THR A 52 1.44 8.99 8.80
N GLN A 53 1.40 10.21 8.24
CA GLN A 53 1.05 11.41 9.00
C GLN A 53 -0.45 11.43 9.32
N PHE A 54 -1.29 10.92 8.41
CA PHE A 54 -2.74 10.82 8.59
C PHE A 54 -3.19 9.72 9.55
N VAL A 55 -2.29 8.85 10.01
CA VAL A 55 -2.61 7.83 11.02
C VAL A 55 -3.09 8.48 12.31
N LYS A 56 -2.44 9.56 12.74
CA LYS A 56 -2.83 10.29 13.96
C LYS A 56 -4.17 11.02 13.78
N GLU A 57 -4.39 11.60 12.59
CA GLU A 57 -5.66 12.27 12.26
C GLU A 57 -6.83 11.29 12.12
N SER A 58 -6.59 10.08 11.62
CA SER A 58 -7.61 9.04 11.43
C SER A 58 -8.20 8.47 12.72
N HIS A 59 -7.54 8.69 13.86
CA HIS A 59 -8.05 8.33 15.19
C HIS A 59 -9.15 9.29 15.65
N ASN A 60 -9.17 10.51 15.09
CA ASN A 60 -10.31 11.40 15.25
C ASN A 60 -11.36 11.00 14.22
N GLU A 61 -12.36 10.22 14.65
CA GLU A 61 -13.48 9.76 13.80
C GLU A 61 -14.26 10.91 13.12
N THR A 62 -14.03 12.15 13.55
CA THR A 62 -14.63 13.38 13.01
C THR A 62 -13.92 13.97 11.80
N LEU A 63 -12.71 13.50 11.43
CA LEU A 63 -11.99 14.03 10.26
C LEU A 63 -12.34 13.22 9.00
N ILE A 64 -13.28 13.75 8.23
CA ILE A 64 -13.62 13.24 6.90
C ILE A 64 -12.53 13.68 5.91
N LEU A 65 -11.56 12.80 5.65
CA LEU A 65 -10.47 13.06 4.71
C LEU A 65 -10.84 12.54 3.31
N SER A 66 -10.69 13.41 2.31
CA SER A 66 -10.95 13.10 0.90
C SER A 66 -9.64 12.90 0.13
N HIS A 67 -9.66 12.04 -0.90
CA HIS A 67 -8.49 11.78 -1.75
C HIS A 67 -7.93 13.03 -2.44
N TYR A 68 -8.72 14.11 -2.52
CA TYR A 68 -8.28 15.42 -2.96
C TYR A 68 -7.03 15.93 -2.22
N ILE A 69 -6.86 15.57 -0.95
CA ILE A 69 -5.69 15.97 -0.15
C ILE A 69 -4.41 15.41 -0.78
N PHE A 70 -4.41 14.14 -1.18
CA PHE A 70 -3.24 13.55 -1.88
C PHE A 70 -2.96 14.26 -3.19
N MET A 71 -3.99 14.58 -3.96
CA MET A 71 -3.84 15.25 -5.25
C MET A 71 -3.28 16.67 -5.09
N ASN A 72 -3.76 17.42 -4.09
CA ASN A 72 -3.33 18.80 -3.84
C ASN A 72 -1.91 18.86 -3.27
N GLU A 73 -1.63 18.04 -2.24
CA GLU A 73 -0.36 18.10 -1.51
C GLU A 73 0.79 17.49 -2.30
N LEU A 74 0.56 16.33 -2.93
CA LEU A 74 1.57 15.66 -3.75
C LEU A 74 1.60 16.22 -5.19
N LYS A 75 0.66 17.10 -5.55
CA LYS A 75 0.49 17.65 -6.91
C LYS A 75 0.43 16.58 -8.00
N ILE A 76 -0.22 15.45 -7.69
CA ILE A 76 -0.35 14.30 -8.58
C ILE A 76 -1.78 14.14 -9.08
N ASN A 77 -1.93 13.60 -10.28
CA ASN A 77 -3.22 13.24 -10.83
C ASN A 77 -3.77 11.97 -10.16
N LEU A 78 -5.09 11.75 -10.26
CA LEU A 78 -5.73 10.55 -9.73
C LEU A 78 -5.12 9.26 -10.32
N LEU A 79 -4.74 9.31 -11.61
CA LEU A 79 -4.12 8.19 -12.31
C LEU A 79 -2.70 7.90 -11.76
N GLU A 80 -1.91 8.94 -11.51
CA GLU A 80 -0.58 8.82 -10.92
C GLU A 80 -0.68 8.26 -9.49
N PHE A 81 -1.59 8.80 -8.68
CA PHE A 81 -1.89 8.28 -7.34
C PHE A 81 -2.22 6.78 -7.40
N ARG A 82 -3.04 6.36 -8.37
CA ARG A 82 -3.41 4.96 -8.56
C ARG A 82 -2.21 4.08 -8.89
N GLN A 83 -1.30 4.55 -9.74
CA GLN A 83 -0.07 3.82 -10.07
C GLN A 83 0.83 3.69 -8.84
N GLN A 84 0.98 4.74 -8.02
CA GLN A 84 1.78 4.67 -6.80
C GLN A 84 1.16 3.72 -5.77
N MET A 85 -0.17 3.70 -5.64
CA MET A 85 -0.89 2.76 -4.79
C MET A 85 -0.69 1.31 -5.25
N ASP A 86 -0.77 1.05 -6.55
CA ASP A 86 -0.52 -0.28 -7.14
C ASP A 86 0.90 -0.76 -6.84
N LEU A 87 1.91 0.11 -6.98
CA LEU A 87 3.29 -0.20 -6.62
C LEU A 87 3.45 -0.54 -5.13
N LEU A 88 2.78 0.21 -4.25
CA LEU A 88 2.82 -0.02 -2.80
C LEU A 88 2.09 -1.33 -2.40
N GLU A 89 1.01 -1.69 -3.09
CA GLU A 89 0.32 -2.96 -2.89
C GLU A 89 1.11 -4.14 -3.44
N ALA A 90 1.72 -3.99 -4.63
CA ALA A 90 2.53 -5.03 -5.27
C ALA A 90 3.74 -5.43 -4.43
N ILE A 91 4.36 -4.46 -3.76
CA ILE A 91 5.48 -4.71 -2.85
C ILE A 91 5.04 -5.12 -1.43
N GLY A 92 3.75 -4.99 -1.13
CA GLY A 92 3.15 -5.40 0.14
C GLY A 92 3.34 -4.41 1.31
N LEU A 93 3.63 -3.14 1.02
CA LEU A 93 3.73 -2.08 2.03
C LEU A 93 2.38 -1.44 2.39
N LEU A 94 1.38 -1.64 1.54
CA LEU A 94 0.03 -1.12 1.73
C LEU A 94 -0.99 -2.19 1.37
N LYS A 95 -2.14 -2.17 2.05
CA LYS A 95 -3.34 -2.89 1.63
C LYS A 95 -4.52 -1.93 1.60
N ALA A 96 -5.21 -1.88 0.48
CA ALA A 96 -6.42 -1.09 0.32
C ALA A 96 -7.67 -1.98 0.48
N PHE A 97 -8.55 -1.59 1.39
CA PHE A 97 -9.86 -2.21 1.58
C PHE A 97 -10.95 -1.20 1.24
N VAL A 98 -12.04 -1.68 0.64
CA VAL A 98 -13.24 -0.86 0.44
C VAL A 98 -14.34 -1.43 1.32
N LYS A 99 -14.89 -0.57 2.17
CA LYS A 99 -16.15 -0.84 2.83
C LYS A 99 -17.24 -0.15 2.02
N HIS A 100 -18.16 -0.95 1.51
CA HIS A 100 -19.37 -0.45 0.87
C HIS A 100 -20.48 -0.53 1.91
N ASP A 101 -20.96 0.62 2.35
CA ASP A 101 -22.21 0.73 3.08
C ASP A 101 -23.28 1.25 2.11
N GLU A 102 -24.56 1.00 2.39
CA GLU A 102 -25.69 1.23 1.47
C GLU A 102 -25.80 2.68 0.98
N GLN A 103 -25.12 3.64 1.64
CA GLN A 103 -25.13 5.06 1.29
C GLN A 103 -23.74 5.67 1.01
N GLU A 104 -22.64 5.08 1.49
CA GLU A 104 -21.29 5.65 1.31
C GLU A 104 -20.22 4.59 1.04
N THR A 105 -19.27 4.92 0.16
CA THR A 105 -18.09 4.08 -0.12
C THR A 105 -16.91 4.63 0.68
N GLN A 106 -16.42 3.85 1.63
CA GLN A 106 -15.33 4.24 2.50
C GLN A 106 -14.08 3.42 2.21
N PHE A 107 -12.99 4.10 1.86
CA PHE A 107 -11.69 3.47 1.60
C PHE A 107 -10.91 3.34 2.90
N VAL A 108 -10.33 2.18 3.15
CA VAL A 108 -9.50 1.93 4.32
C VAL A 108 -8.13 1.49 3.83
N TYR A 109 -7.13 2.32 4.08
CA TYR A 109 -5.73 2.07 3.74
C TYR A 109 -4.98 1.57 4.96
N GLN A 110 -4.69 0.28 4.97
CA GLN A 110 -3.86 -0.32 6.00
C GLN A 110 -2.39 -0.24 5.57
N LEU A 111 -1.62 0.57 6.30
CA LEU A 111 -0.17 0.59 6.16
C LEU A 111 0.41 -0.66 6.81
N ILE A 112 1.42 -1.24 6.15
CA ILE A 112 2.13 -2.43 6.60
C ILE A 112 3.60 -2.08 6.80
N GLN A 113 4.19 -2.58 7.88
CA GLN A 113 5.59 -2.33 8.16
C GLN A 113 6.46 -2.95 7.07
N PRO A 114 7.48 -2.24 6.56
CA PRO A 114 8.46 -2.86 5.68
C PRO A 114 9.08 -4.06 6.40
N PRO A 115 9.00 -5.28 5.84
CA PRO A 115 9.71 -6.41 6.40
C PRO A 115 11.21 -6.10 6.43
N SER A 116 11.89 -6.57 7.46
CA SER A 116 13.36 -6.45 7.53
C SER A 116 13.98 -7.01 6.26
N ALA A 117 15.05 -6.39 5.75
CA ALA A 117 15.69 -6.74 4.48
C ALA A 117 15.97 -8.25 4.33
N HIS A 118 16.31 -8.90 5.44
CA HIS A 118 16.51 -10.35 5.51
C HIS A 118 15.24 -11.16 5.21
N LEU A 119 14.09 -10.75 5.75
CA LEU A 119 12.81 -11.43 5.52
C LEU A 119 12.30 -11.20 4.09
N PHE A 120 12.52 -10.00 3.53
CA PHE A 120 12.19 -9.71 2.13
C PHE A 120 12.96 -10.62 1.16
N LEU A 121 14.28 -10.72 1.34
CA LEU A 121 15.14 -11.63 0.56
C LEU A 121 14.74 -13.11 0.73
N MET A 122 14.40 -13.51 1.95
CA MET A 122 14.00 -14.89 2.24
C MET A 122 12.65 -15.25 1.59
N ILE A 123 11.67 -14.33 1.59
CA ILE A 123 10.37 -14.53 0.94
C ILE A 123 10.54 -14.60 -0.59
N GLN A 124 11.31 -13.69 -1.19
CA GLN A 124 11.59 -13.69 -2.63
C GLN A 124 12.28 -15.00 -3.06
N CYS A 125 13.27 -15.47 -2.30
CA CYS A 125 13.95 -16.74 -2.57
C CYS A 125 13.01 -17.95 -2.43
N CYS A 126 12.15 -17.98 -1.41
CA CYS A 126 11.20 -19.08 -1.23
C CYS A 126 10.12 -19.13 -2.32
N GLN A 127 9.63 -17.99 -2.79
CA GLN A 127 8.64 -17.94 -3.88
C GLN A 127 9.23 -18.46 -5.19
N SER A 128 10.50 -18.15 -5.46
CA SER A 128 11.23 -18.70 -6.61
C SER A 128 11.38 -20.24 -6.49
N PHE A 129 11.59 -20.77 -5.29
CA PHE A 129 11.70 -22.22 -5.06
C PHE A 129 10.35 -22.96 -5.17
N TYR A 130 9.23 -22.33 -4.79
CA TYR A 130 7.91 -22.94 -4.90
C TYR A 130 7.44 -23.05 -6.36
N ILE A 131 7.80 -22.07 -7.21
CA ILE A 131 7.50 -22.11 -8.64
C ILE A 131 8.29 -23.22 -9.36
N VAL A 132 9.56 -23.43 -9.02
CA VAL A 132 10.37 -24.52 -9.62
C VAL A 132 9.86 -25.90 -9.20
N LYS A 133 9.37 -26.05 -7.96
CA LYS A 133 8.82 -27.34 -7.50
C LYS A 133 7.46 -27.66 -8.11
N SER A 134 6.66 -26.65 -8.48
CA SER A 134 5.37 -26.83 -9.17
C SER A 134 5.52 -27.19 -10.65
N SER A 135 6.57 -26.73 -11.36
CA SER A 135 6.77 -27.10 -12.78
C SER A 135 7.32 -28.52 -12.99
N ILE A 136 7.88 -29.17 -11.96
CA ILE A 136 8.39 -30.56 -12.08
C ILE A 136 7.27 -31.59 -11.89
N VAL A 137 6.17 -31.23 -11.22
CA VAL A 137 5.04 -32.17 -11.00
C VAL A 137 4.09 -32.26 -12.20
N ASP A 138 4.15 -31.31 -13.15
CA ASP A 138 3.32 -31.29 -14.36
C ASP A 138 3.95 -32.04 -15.55
N PHE A 139 5.22 -32.46 -15.45
CA PHE A 139 5.93 -33.20 -16.52
C PHE A 139 5.91 -34.73 -16.33
N MET A 140 5.19 -35.24 -15.32
CA MET A 140 5.01 -36.68 -15.08
C MET A 140 3.52 -37.06 -14.95
N SER A 141 2.69 -36.57 -15.86
CA SER A 141 1.35 -37.13 -16.11
C SER A 141 1.09 -37.25 -17.60
#